data_AF-A0A6G4ABM5-F1
#
_entry.id   AF-A0A6G4ABM5-F1
#
_cell.length_a   1.000
_cell.length_b   1.000
_cell.length_c   1.000
_cell.angle_alpha   90.00
_cell.angle_beta   90.00
_cell.angle_gamma   90.00
#
_symmetry.space_group_name_H-M   'P 1'
#
loop_
_entity.id
_entity.type
_entity.pdbx_description
1 polymer ?
#
loop_
_entity_poly.entity_id
_entity_poly.type
_entity_poly.pdbx_seq_one_letter_code
_entity_poly.pdbx_strand_id
1 'polypeptide(L)'
;MGAEAAGTGDVTATPGTTPFTGADKGTWTAGEVVETASDKMKAAGAFLIHRATCDFTFSGTAPNGAAVSGKSTVALSATASRLRVGGERLLLNGDEAHDTFGNALKAVSTRPLRLP
;
A
#
# COMPACT_ATOMS: atom_id res chain seq x y z
N MET A 1 23.77 -5.91 4.24
CA MET A 1 22.35 -6.23 4.52
C MET A 1 21.66 -6.38 3.18
N GLY A 2 21.08 -7.53 2.89
CA GLY A 2 20.42 -7.78 1.61
C GLY A 2 19.10 -7.02 1.52
N ALA A 3 18.78 -6.47 0.35
CA ALA A 3 17.47 -5.87 0.12
C ALA A 3 16.41 -6.99 0.08
N GLU A 4 15.50 -6.99 1.04
CA GLU A 4 14.34 -7.89 1.06
C GLU A 4 13.29 -7.32 0.10
N ALA A 5 12.82 -8.11 -0.87
CA ALA A 5 11.74 -7.66 -1.76
C ALA A 5 10.40 -8.15 -1.26
N ALA A 6 9.40 -7.30 -1.45
CA ALA A 6 8.01 -7.65 -1.23
C ALA A 6 7.56 -8.66 -2.29
N GLY A 7 6.97 -9.76 -1.83
CA GLY A 7 6.17 -10.67 -2.62
C GLY A 7 4.69 -10.38 -2.46
N THR A 8 3.87 -11.10 -3.23
CA THR A 8 2.42 -11.10 -3.05
C THR A 8 2.05 -11.44 -1.59
N GLY A 9 1.17 -10.64 -1.00
CA GLY A 9 0.69 -10.74 0.38
C GLY A 9 1.54 -9.99 1.41
N ASP A 10 2.57 -9.26 0.99
CA ASP A 10 3.47 -8.54 1.90
C ASP A 10 3.07 -7.08 2.11
N VAL A 11 2.03 -6.61 1.42
CA VAL A 11 1.57 -5.22 1.58
C VAL A 11 0.43 -5.15 2.57
N THR A 12 0.62 -4.32 3.59
CA THR A 12 -0.40 -4.00 4.60
C THR A 12 -1.00 -2.62 4.33
N ALA A 13 -2.30 -2.49 4.56
CA ALA A 13 -3.03 -1.22 4.51
C ALA A 13 -3.39 -0.75 5.93
N THR A 14 -3.13 0.52 6.21
CA THR A 14 -3.43 1.15 7.49
C THR A 14 -4.36 2.34 7.25
N PRO A 15 -5.61 2.32 7.74
CA PRO A 15 -6.50 3.47 7.66
C PRO A 15 -5.95 4.66 8.44
N GLY A 16 -6.14 5.86 7.88
CA GLY A 16 -5.77 7.11 8.50
C GLY A 16 -6.73 7.55 9.61
N THR A 17 -6.32 8.55 10.38
CA THR A 17 -7.10 9.11 11.49
C THR A 17 -7.64 10.51 11.19
N THR A 18 -7.20 11.15 10.10
CA THR A 18 -7.68 12.48 9.73
C THR A 18 -9.06 12.37 9.07
N PRO A 19 -10.10 13.06 9.57
CA PRO A 19 -11.42 13.03 8.96
C PRO A 19 -11.42 13.52 7.51
N PHE A 20 -12.36 13.01 6.71
CA PHE A 20 -12.58 13.53 5.36
C PHE A 20 -13.06 14.99 5.41
N THR A 21 -12.76 15.76 4.37
CA THR A 21 -13.14 17.19 4.30
C THR A 21 -14.64 17.39 4.56
N GLY A 22 -14.97 18.24 5.52
CA GLY A 22 -16.35 18.52 5.93
C GLY A 22 -16.91 17.59 7.01
N ALA A 23 -16.19 16.55 7.42
CA ALA A 23 -16.54 15.73 8.57
C ALA A 23 -15.84 16.22 9.84
N ASP A 24 -16.55 16.18 10.97
CA ASP A 24 -15.99 16.42 12.31
C ASP A 24 -15.44 15.12 12.91
N LYS A 25 -16.10 14.00 12.60
CA LYS A 25 -15.75 12.66 13.07
C LYS A 25 -16.13 11.60 12.05
N GLY A 26 -15.46 10.47 12.10
CA GLY A 26 -15.74 9.30 11.29
C GLY A 26 -14.57 8.33 11.27
N THR A 27 -14.68 7.30 10.45
CA THR A 27 -13.69 6.22 10.36
C THR A 27 -13.34 5.95 8.90
N TRP A 28 -12.04 5.79 8.64
CA TRP A 28 -11.55 5.23 7.39
C TRP A 28 -11.52 3.71 7.47
N THR A 29 -11.94 3.06 6.40
CA THR A 29 -11.88 1.62 6.22
C THR A 29 -11.04 1.31 4.99
N ALA A 30 -10.02 0.47 5.16
CA ALA A 30 -9.22 -0.03 4.06
C ALA A 30 -10.02 -1.07 3.26
N GLY A 31 -10.00 -0.94 1.95
CA GLY A 31 -10.46 -1.98 1.03
C GLY A 31 -9.42 -3.08 0.84
N GLU A 32 -9.64 -3.91 -0.18
CA GLU A 32 -8.67 -4.91 -0.59
C GLU A 32 -7.39 -4.25 -1.12
N VAL A 33 -6.23 -4.81 -0.78
CA VAL A 33 -4.96 -4.42 -1.36
C VAL A 33 -4.80 -5.17 -2.68
N VAL A 34 -4.77 -4.43 -3.77
CA VAL A 34 -4.53 -4.97 -5.11
C VAL A 34 -3.05 -4.84 -5.42
N GLU A 35 -2.37 -5.98 -5.53
CA GLU A 35 -0.94 -6.06 -5.80
C GLU A 35 -0.69 -6.37 -7.28
N THR A 36 0.30 -5.70 -7.87
CA THR A 36 0.78 -6.02 -9.21
C THR A 36 2.09 -6.79 -9.10
N ALA A 37 2.00 -8.09 -9.35
CA ALA A 37 3.12 -9.02 -9.27
C ALA A 37 3.83 -9.17 -10.62
N SER A 38 5.11 -9.51 -10.57
CA SER A 38 5.87 -9.99 -11.72
C SER A 38 5.49 -11.43 -12.04
N ASP A 39 5.38 -11.74 -13.32
CA ASP A 39 5.20 -13.09 -13.86
C ASP A 39 6.48 -13.96 -13.87
N LYS A 40 7.65 -13.33 -13.71
CA LYS A 40 8.96 -13.95 -13.98
C LYS A 40 9.83 -14.19 -12.75
N MET A 41 9.66 -13.39 -11.69
CA MET A 41 10.51 -13.48 -10.51
C MET A 41 9.74 -13.91 -9.28
N LYS A 42 10.26 -14.94 -8.61
CA LYS A 42 9.78 -15.40 -7.30
C LYS A 42 10.89 -15.32 -6.28
N ALA A 43 10.57 -14.93 -5.06
CA ALA A 43 11.42 -15.10 -3.89
C ALA A 43 10.65 -15.89 -2.84
N ALA A 44 11.27 -16.93 -2.29
CA ALA A 44 10.67 -17.79 -1.28
C ALA A 44 9.25 -18.29 -1.65
N GLY A 45 9.00 -18.59 -2.93
CA GLY A 45 7.72 -19.12 -3.43
C GLY A 45 6.66 -18.08 -3.80
N ALA A 46 6.84 -16.80 -3.48
CA ALA A 46 5.91 -15.72 -3.84
C ALA A 46 6.44 -14.92 -5.04
N PHE A 47 5.53 -14.49 -5.92
CA PHE A 47 5.88 -13.57 -7.01
C PHE A 47 6.22 -12.20 -6.43
N LEU A 48 7.31 -11.60 -6.92
CA LEU A 48 7.74 -10.28 -6.46
C LEU A 48 6.83 -9.19 -7.02
N ILE A 49 6.50 -8.19 -6.21
CA ILE A 49 5.58 -7.11 -6.59
C ILE A 49 6.34 -5.81 -6.89
N HIS A 50 5.81 -5.01 -7.82
CA HIS A 50 6.36 -3.69 -8.17
C HIS A 50 5.42 -2.54 -7.79
N ARG A 51 4.14 -2.85 -7.56
CA ARG A 51 3.11 -1.88 -7.20
C ARG A 51 2.06 -2.53 -6.30
N ALA A 52 1.48 -1.73 -5.43
CA ALA A 52 0.25 -2.06 -4.72
C ALA A 52 -0.68 -0.84 -4.64
N THR A 53 -1.98 -1.08 -4.66
CA THR A 53 -3.01 -0.03 -4.55
C THR A 53 -4.10 -0.47 -3.58
N CYS A 54 -4.64 0.46 -2.80
CA CYS A 54 -5.77 0.20 -1.92
C CYS A 54 -6.69 1.42 -1.90
N ASP A 55 -7.98 1.15 -2.05
CA ASP A 55 -9.03 2.13 -1.91
C ASP A 55 -9.50 2.19 -0.45
N PHE A 56 -9.46 3.37 0.13
CA PHE A 56 -9.95 3.68 1.45
C PHE A 56 -11.30 4.37 1.34
N THR A 57 -12.24 3.99 2.20
CA THR A 57 -13.57 4.58 2.27
C THR A 57 -13.78 5.23 3.63
N PHE A 58 -14.29 6.44 3.65
CA PHE A 58 -14.62 7.18 4.86
C PHE A 58 -16.13 7.18 5.08
N SER A 59 -16.55 6.95 6.32
CA SER A 59 -17.91 7.17 6.78
C SER A 59 -17.90 7.96 8.08
N GLY A 60 -18.63 9.08 8.11
CA GLY A 60 -18.63 9.99 9.24
C GLY A 60 -19.80 10.97 9.24
N THR A 61 -19.68 12.00 10.07
CA THR A 61 -20.71 13.03 10.23
C THR A 61 -20.09 14.43 10.26
N ALA A 62 -20.77 15.38 9.63
CA ALA A 62 -20.47 16.81 9.72
C ALA A 62 -20.94 17.40 11.07
N PRO A 63 -20.49 18.63 11.44
CA PRO A 63 -20.92 19.28 12.69
C PRO A 63 -22.44 19.47 12.83
N ASN A 64 -23.15 19.60 11.70
CA ASN A 64 -24.62 19.72 11.68
C ASN A 64 -25.35 18.36 11.75
N GLY A 65 -24.61 17.26 11.95
CA GLY A 65 -25.16 15.91 12.03
C GLY A 65 -25.41 15.24 10.68
N ALA A 66 -25.16 15.90 9.55
CA ALA A 66 -25.30 15.29 8.23
C ALA A 66 -24.27 14.18 8.02
N ALA A 67 -24.67 13.10 7.35
CA ALA A 67 -23.76 12.02 6.97
C ALA A 67 -22.76 12.53 5.92
N VAL A 68 -21.49 12.19 6.10
CA VAL A 68 -20.41 12.49 5.17
C VAL A 68 -19.74 11.19 4.77
N SER A 69 -19.52 11.01 3.47
CA SER A 69 -18.74 9.90 2.93
C SER A 69 -17.61 10.43 2.06
N GLY A 70 -16.53 9.68 2.00
CA GLY A 70 -15.34 10.05 1.24
C GLY A 70 -14.63 8.82 0.71
N LYS A 71 -13.75 9.03 -0.26
CA LYS A 71 -12.87 8.01 -0.80
C LYS A 71 -11.47 8.57 -0.95
N SER A 72 -10.48 7.71 -0.79
CA SER A 72 -9.09 8.00 -1.11
C SER A 72 -8.44 6.74 -1.66
N THR A 73 -7.46 6.89 -2.54
CA THR A 73 -6.70 5.75 -3.10
C THR A 73 -5.23 5.99 -2.82
N VAL A 74 -4.60 5.03 -2.15
CA VAL A 74 -3.14 5.05 -1.93
C VAL A 74 -2.51 4.10 -2.94
N ALA A 75 -1.50 4.59 -3.66
CA ALA A 75 -0.70 3.80 -4.58
C ALA A 75 0.75 3.74 -4.10
N LEU A 76 1.20 2.55 -3.75
CA LEU A 76 2.58 2.25 -3.40
C LEU A 76 3.33 1.79 -4.65
N SER A 77 4.38 2.51 -5.02
CA SER A 77 5.25 2.18 -6.17
C SER A 77 6.72 2.22 -5.75
N ALA A 78 7.52 1.33 -6.31
CA ALA A 78 8.94 1.25 -5.97
C ALA A 78 9.73 2.46 -6.48
N THR A 79 10.14 3.36 -5.59
CA THR A 79 10.85 4.59 -5.95
C THR A 79 12.36 4.42 -5.95
N ALA A 80 12.93 3.65 -5.01
CA ALA A 80 14.38 3.60 -4.79
C ALA A 80 15.07 2.28 -5.20
N SER A 81 14.32 1.24 -5.58
CA SER A 81 14.92 -0.07 -5.83
C SER A 81 15.82 -0.10 -7.08
N ARG A 82 17.04 -0.61 -6.91
CA ARG A 82 17.93 -0.95 -8.04
C ARG A 82 17.50 -2.25 -8.73
N LEU A 83 16.68 -3.06 -8.07
CA LEU A 83 16.20 -4.33 -8.60
C LEU A 83 15.04 -4.05 -9.54
N ARG A 84 15.15 -4.57 -10.76
CA ARG A 84 14.14 -4.39 -11.79
C ARG A 84 13.69 -5.73 -12.37
N VAL A 85 12.40 -5.82 -12.68
CA VAL A 85 11.82 -6.92 -13.45
C VAL A 85 10.96 -6.36 -14.55
N GLY A 86 11.18 -6.80 -15.79
CA GLY A 86 10.45 -6.24 -16.93
C GLY A 86 10.67 -4.74 -17.14
N GLY A 87 11.74 -4.16 -16.57
CA GLY A 87 12.01 -2.71 -16.58
C GLY A 87 11.48 -1.95 -15.37
N GLU A 88 10.57 -2.53 -14.59
CA GLU A 88 9.94 -1.94 -13.41
C GLU A 88 10.71 -2.24 -12.14
N ARG A 89 10.74 -1.28 -11.21
CA ARG A 89 11.42 -1.43 -9.92
C ARG A 89 10.58 -2.30 -8.99
N LEU A 90 11.23 -3.17 -8.21
CA LEU A 90 10.54 -3.99 -7.22
C LEU A 90 10.34 -3.25 -5.90
N LEU A 91 9.19 -3.48 -5.25
CA LEU A 91 8.97 -3.01 -3.89
C LEU A 91 9.90 -3.74 -2.93
N LEU A 92 10.50 -2.97 -2.04
CA LEU A 92 11.39 -3.46 -1.00
C LEU A 92 10.70 -3.39 0.36
N ASN A 93 11.20 -4.18 1.30
CA ASN A 93 10.81 -4.07 2.69
C ASN A 93 11.01 -2.63 3.19
N GLY A 94 9.97 -2.07 3.80
CA GLY A 94 9.95 -0.69 4.29
C GLY A 94 9.50 0.35 3.27
N ASP A 95 9.26 -0.02 2.00
CA ASP A 95 8.62 0.90 1.05
C ASP A 95 7.21 1.24 1.55
N GLU A 96 6.90 2.53 1.59
CA GLU A 96 5.67 3.05 2.18
C GLU A 96 5.14 4.22 1.34
N ALA A 97 3.82 4.34 1.27
CA ALA A 97 3.11 5.45 0.66
C ALA A 97 1.94 5.84 1.56
N HIS A 98 1.65 7.13 1.66
CA HIS A 98 0.52 7.64 2.42
C HIS A 98 -0.14 8.82 1.71
N ASP A 99 -1.41 9.08 2.05
CA ASP A 99 -2.14 10.26 1.60
C ASP A 99 -2.24 11.35 2.68
N THR A 100 -2.93 12.44 2.37
CA THR A 100 -3.16 13.56 3.30
C THR A 100 -4.09 13.23 4.46
N PHE A 101 -4.81 12.10 4.40
CA PHE A 101 -5.72 11.64 5.46
C PHE A 101 -5.02 10.68 6.43
N GLY A 102 -3.76 10.34 6.16
CA GLY A 102 -2.98 9.37 6.92
C GLY A 102 -3.27 7.91 6.54
N ASN A 103 -4.04 7.66 5.46
CA ASN A 103 -4.16 6.31 4.93
C ASN A 103 -2.82 5.91 4.34
N ALA A 104 -2.37 4.68 4.62
CA ALA A 104 -1.05 4.23 4.22
C ALA A 104 -1.05 2.79 3.66
N LEU A 105 -0.12 2.56 2.73
CA LEU A 105 0.30 1.25 2.29
C LEU A 105 1.77 1.05 2.65
N LYS A 106 2.11 -0.12 3.17
CA LYS A 106 3.48 -0.48 3.54
C LYS A 106 3.82 -1.89 3.12
N ALA A 107 4.96 -2.04 2.46
CA ALA A 107 5.57 -3.34 2.17
C ALA A 107 6.34 -3.83 3.40
N VAL A 108 5.95 -4.99 3.92
CA VAL A 108 6.59 -5.67 5.05
C VAL A 108 7.02 -7.05 4.58
N SER A 109 8.30 -7.20 4.25
CA SER A 109 8.84 -8.47 3.76
C SER A 109 10.07 -8.89 4.53
N THR A 110 10.12 -10.16 4.88
CA THR A 110 11.29 -10.84 5.46
C THR A 110 11.97 -11.76 4.46
N ARG A 111 11.59 -11.68 3.17
CA ARG A 111 12.08 -12.58 2.13
C ARG A 111 13.42 -12.07 1.60
N PRO A 112 14.54 -12.79 1.83
CA PRO A 112 15.80 -12.40 1.24
C PRO A 112 15.75 -12.60 -0.28
N LEU A 113 16.19 -11.60 -1.05
CA LEU A 113 16.49 -11.82 -2.45
C LEU A 113 17.72 -12.73 -2.56
N ARG A 114 17.51 -13.96 -3.04
CA ARG A 114 18.59 -14.75 -3.63
C ARG A 114 18.43 -14.69 -5.13
N LEU A 115 19.29 -13.91 -5.77
CA LEU A 115 19.50 -14.06 -7.21
C LEU A 115 20.17 -15.43 -7.42
N PRO A 116 19.75 -16.22 -8.43
CA PRO A 116 20.43 -17.46 -8.78
C PRO A 116 21.89 -17.22 -9.19
#